data_AF-A0A6P2NT00-F1
#
_entry.id   AF-A0A6P2NT00-F1
#
_cell.length_a   1.000
_cell.length_b   1.000
_cell.length_c   1.000
_cell.angle_alpha   90.00
_cell.angle_beta   90.00
_cell.angle_gamma   90.00
#
_symmetry.space_group_name_H-M   'P 1'
#
loop_
_entity.id
_entity.type
_entity.pdbx_description
1 polymer ?
#
loop_
_entity_poly.entity_id
_entity_poly.type
_entity_poly.pdbx_seq_one_letter_code
_entity_poly.pdbx_strand_id
1 'polypeptide(L)' 'MMDVKRSDFDGAVRKLLGAEAYESTVVLPQASIPAQCDAVARAMLLGELVSDDGEAIGIVRLIAQRLMRGVGAHGLISD' A
#
# COMPACT_ATOMS: atom_id res chain seq x y z
N MET A 1 -14.24 -9.69 -9.10
CA MET A 1 -13.02 -8.93 -8.81
C MET A 1 -13.14 -8.47 -7.37
N MET A 2 -12.15 -8.66 -6.50
CA MET A 2 -12.28 -8.33 -5.07
C MET A 2 -12.22 -6.81 -4.89
N ASP A 3 -13.26 -6.20 -4.31
CA ASP A 3 -13.25 -4.76 -3.99
C ASP A 3 -12.42 -4.53 -2.73
N VAL A 4 -11.59 -3.49 -2.74
CA VAL A 4 -10.67 -3.16 -1.63
C VAL A 4 -10.96 -1.73 -1.21
N LYS A 5 -11.26 -1.52 0.08
CA LYS A 5 -11.50 -0.18 0.62
C LYS A 5 -10.20 0.59 0.79
N ARG A 6 -10.32 1.91 0.80
CA ARG A 6 -9.18 2.79 1.11
C ARG A 6 -8.58 2.47 2.49
N SER A 7 -9.42 2.29 3.51
CA SER A 7 -8.99 1.92 4.86
C SER A 7 -8.24 0.58 4.93
N ASP A 8 -8.68 -0.44 4.17
CA ASP A 8 -8.00 -1.74 4.12
C ASP A 8 -6.59 -1.61 3.53
N PHE A 9 -6.46 -0.82 2.46
CA PHE A 9 -5.16 -0.53 1.85
C PHE A 9 -4.24 0.24 2.81
N ASP A 10 -4.75 1.31 3.43
CA ASP A 10 -3.98 2.11 4.38
C ASP A 10 -3.54 1.27 5.59
N GLY A 11 -4.41 0.39 6.08
CA GLY A 11 -4.10 -0.59 7.12
C GLY A 11 -3.01 -1.58 6.71
N ALA A 12 -3.07 -2.10 5.48
CA ALA A 12 -2.04 -2.99 4.94
C ALA A 12 -0.68 -2.30 4.82
N VAL A 13 -0.62 -1.09 4.25
CA VAL A 13 0.63 -0.31 4.14
C VAL A 13 1.20 -0.02 5.53
N ARG A 14 0.35 0.39 6.49
CA ARG A 14 0.78 0.64 7.87
C ARG A 14 1.33 -0.60 8.55
N LYS A 15 0.71 -1.76 8.31
CA LYS A 15 1.15 -3.04 8.88
C LYS A 15 2.52 -3.46 8.33
N LEU A 16 2.75 -3.27 7.03
CA LEU A 16 3.99 -3.68 6.36
C LEU A 16 5.16 -2.75 6.66
N LEU A 17 4.94 -1.43 6.69
CA LEU A 17 5.99 -0.44 6.96
C LEU A 17 6.20 -0.18 8.45
N GLY A 18 5.19 -0.43 9.29
CA GLY A 18 5.18 -0.03 10.69
C GLY A 18 4.71 1.40 10.87
N ALA A 19 4.25 1.74 12.08
CA ALA A 19 3.63 3.03 12.34
C ALA A 19 4.56 4.22 12.05
N GLU A 20 5.84 4.13 12.41
CA GLU A 20 6.81 5.22 12.24
C GLU A 20 7.15 5.49 10.77
N ALA A 21 7.43 4.44 9.98
CA ALA A 21 7.71 4.61 8.56
C ALA A 21 6.44 4.92 7.76
N TYR A 22 5.29 4.36 8.14
CA TYR A 22 4.00 4.74 7.58
C TYR A 22 3.75 6.22 7.81
N GLU A 23 3.92 6.71 9.04
CA GLU A 23 3.78 8.12 9.33
C GLU A 23 4.82 8.94 8.57
N SER A 24 6.11 8.61 8.55
CA SER A 24 7.09 9.36 7.74
C SER A 24 6.79 9.39 6.22
N THR A 25 6.24 8.30 5.68
CA THR A 25 5.92 8.14 4.25
C THR A 25 4.55 8.72 3.88
N VAL A 26 3.60 8.75 4.82
CA VAL A 26 2.18 9.13 4.65
C VAL A 26 1.82 10.45 5.37
N VAL A 27 2.69 11.00 6.21
CA VAL A 27 2.57 12.32 6.87
C VAL A 27 2.93 13.48 5.92
N LEU A 28 3.42 13.21 4.71
CA LEU A 28 3.07 14.10 3.61
C LEU A 28 1.56 13.89 3.37
N PRO A 29 0.67 14.86 3.65
CA PRO A 29 -0.79 14.66 3.68
C PRO A 29 -1.44 14.29 2.33
N GLN A 30 -0.63 13.91 1.34
CA GLN A 30 -0.98 13.61 -0.03
C GLN A 30 -0.15 12.47 -0.63
N ALA A 31 0.45 11.58 0.17
CA ALA A 31 1.16 10.42 -0.37
C ALA A 31 0.19 9.61 -1.26
N SER A 32 0.39 9.71 -2.58
CA SER A 32 -0.47 9.09 -3.57
C SER A 32 -0.43 7.57 -3.42
N ILE A 33 -1.49 6.86 -3.83
CA ILE A 33 -1.50 5.39 -3.81
C ILE A 33 -0.25 4.79 -4.49
N PRO A 34 0.22 5.30 -5.66
CA PRO A 34 1.50 4.89 -6.23
C PRO A 34 2.69 5.04 -5.27
N ALA A 35 2.83 6.21 -4.63
CA ALA A 35 3.94 6.45 -3.71
C ALA A 35 3.94 5.49 -2.51
N GLN A 36 2.76 5.13 -2.01
CA GLN A 36 2.63 4.15 -0.92
C GLN A 36 3.00 2.73 -1.38
N CYS A 37 2.58 2.33 -2.60
CA CYS A 37 3.01 1.06 -3.20
C CYS A 37 4.53 1.02 -3.40
N ASP A 38 5.13 2.11 -3.88
CA ASP A 38 6.58 2.21 -4.12
C ASP A 38 7.38 2.13 -2.81
N ALA A 39 6.89 2.76 -1.74
CA ALA A 39 7.52 2.68 -0.43
C ALA A 39 7.53 1.24 0.12
N VAL A 40 6.40 0.53 0.02
CA VAL A 40 6.33 -0.89 0.40
C VAL A 40 7.27 -1.74 -0.45
N ALA A 41 7.28 -1.53 -1.77
CA ALA A 41 8.18 -2.26 -2.67
C ALA A 41 9.66 -2.02 -2.34
N ARG A 42 10.04 -0.78 -2.03
CA ARG A 42 11.39 -0.44 -1.61
C ARG A 42 11.76 -1.09 -0.29
N ALA A 43 10.89 -1.03 0.72
CA ALA A 43 11.11 -1.69 2.00
C ALA A 43 11.24 -3.22 1.84
N MET A 44 10.43 -3.84 0.96
CA MET A 44 10.58 -5.26 0.60
C MET A 44 11.94 -5.57 0.00
N LEU A 45 12.42 -4.77 -0.95
CA LEU A 45 13.72 -4.98 -1.61
C LEU A 45 14.90 -4.83 -0.65
N LEU A 46 14.77 -3.96 0.36
CA LEU A 46 15.79 -3.73 1.37
C LEU A 46 15.71 -4.70 2.55
N GLY A 47 14.67 -5.54 2.62
CA GLY A 47 14.43 -6.42 3.78
C GLY A 47 14.01 -5.65 5.04
N GLU A 48 13.42 -4.47 4.89
CA GLU A 48 13.05 -3.53 5.96
C GLU A 48 11.56 -3.58 6.33
N LEU A 49 10.80 -4.54 5.77
CA LEU A 49 9.42 -4.74 6.20
C LEU A 49 9.37 -5.12 7.68
N VAL A 50 8.46 -4.49 8.42
CA VAL A 50 8.23 -4.85 9.84
C VAL A 50 7.29 -6.05 10.00
N SER A 51 6.59 -6.43 8.93
CA SER A 51 5.65 -7.55 8.92
C SER A 51 5.68 -8.28 7.58
N ASP A 52 5.60 -9.61 7.62
CA ASP A 52 5.50 -10.52 6.47
C ASP A 52 4.06 -11.00 6.22
N ASP A 53 3.07 -10.25 6.71
CA ASP A 53 1.66 -10.61 6.62
C ASP A 53 1.22 -10.78 5.15
N GLY A 54 0.90 -12.02 4.78
CA GLY A 54 0.57 -12.39 3.41
C GLY A 54 -0.71 -11.74 2.88
N GLU A 55 -1.66 -11.41 3.75
CA GLU A 55 -2.89 -10.71 3.37
C GLU A 55 -2.57 -9.24 3.03
N ALA A 56 -1.79 -8.56 3.89
CA ALA A 56 -1.36 -7.19 3.65
C ALA A 56 -0.50 -7.08 2.38
N ILE A 57 0.43 -8.01 2.16
CA ILE A 57 1.21 -8.10 0.92
C ILE A 57 0.28 -8.30 -0.29
N GLY A 58 -0.71 -9.19 -0.16
CA GLY A 58 -1.71 -9.45 -1.20
C GLY A 58 -2.48 -8.20 -1.61
N ILE A 59 -2.94 -7.42 -0.63
CA ILE A 59 -3.67 -6.15 -0.83
C ILE A 59 -2.79 -5.15 -1.58
N VAL A 60 -1.58 -4.84 -1.07
CA VAL A 60 -0.71 -3.84 -1.70
C VAL A 60 -0.30 -4.27 -3.12
N ARG A 61 0.00 -5.57 -3.31
CA ARG A 61 0.34 -6.12 -4.63
C ARG A 61 -0.81 -6.01 -5.62
N LEU A 62 -2.05 -6.28 -5.19
CA LEU A 62 -3.24 -6.16 -6.05
C LEU A 62 -3.42 -4.72 -6.53
N ILE A 63 -3.26 -3.74 -5.63
CA ILE A 63 -3.40 -2.32 -5.97
C ILE A 63 -2.28 -1.85 -6.91
N ALA A 64 -1.03 -2.25 -6.64
CA ALA A 64 0.10 -1.97 -7.54
C ALA A 64 -0.14 -2.54 -8.95
N GLN A 65 -0.69 -3.76 -9.06
CA GLN A 65 -1.05 -4.35 -10.35
C GLN A 65 -2.15 -3.57 -11.08
N ARG A 66 -3.15 -3.03 -10.37
CA ARG A 66 -4.21 -2.20 -10.96
C ARG A 66 -3.66 -0.89 -11.50
N LEU A 67 -2.74 -0.26 -10.76
CA LEU A 67 -2.02 0.94 -11.20
C LEU A 67 -1.26 0.70 -12.51
N MET A 68 -0.46 -0.37 -12.58
CA MET A 68 0.32 -0.71 -13.77
C MET A 68 -0.53 -0.99 -15.02
N ARG A 69 -1.78 -1.44 -14.83
CA ARG A 69 -2.73 -1.71 -15.93
C ARG A 69 -3.50 -0.47 -16.38
N GLY A 70 -3.29 0.69 -15.76
CA GLY A 70 -4.00 1.93 -16.10
C GLY A 70 -5.48 1.91 -15.75
N VAL A 71 -5.90 1.08 -14.79
CA VAL A 71 -7.31 1.00 -14.35
C VAL A 71 -7.65 2.20 -13.47
N GLY A 72 -7.93 3.34 -14.10
CA GLY A 72 -8.73 4.49 -13.65
C GLY A 72 -8.32 5.30 -12.41
N ALA A 73 -7.75 4.68 -11.36
CA ALA A 73 -7.26 5.38 -10.17
C ALA A 73 -6.30 4.50 -9.36
N HIS A 74 -6.63 3.23 -9.19
CA HIS A 74 -6.03 2.22 -8.29
C HIS A 74 -7.08 1.13 -8.03
N GLY A 75 -8.36 1.40 -8.32
CA GLY A 75 -9.49 0.50 -8.10
C GLY A 75 -9.81 0.32 -6.62
N LEU A 76 -9.49 1.32 -5.80
CA LEU A 76 -9.94 1.37 -4.41
C LEU A 76 -11.31 2.01 -4.39
N ILE A 77 -12.19 1.46 -3.56
CA ILE A 77 -13.47 2.09 -3.24
C ILE A 77 -13.29 2.97 -2.00
N SER A 78 -14.00 4.11 -1.98
CA SER A 78 -14.12 4.93 -0.77
C SER A 78 -14.78 4.11 0.34
N ASP A 79 -14.51 4.47 1.60
CA ASP A 79 -15.14 3.86 2.77
C ASP A 79 -16.66 4.01 2.82
#